data_AF-A0A431V275-F1
#
_entry.id   AF-A0A431V275-F1
#
_cell.length_a   1.000
_cell.length_b   1.000
_cell.length_c   1.000
_cell.angle_alpha   90.00
_cell.angle_beta   90.00
_cell.angle_gamma   90.00
#
_symmetry.space_group_name_H-M   'P 1'
#
loop_
_entity.id
_entity.type
_entity.pdbx_description
1 polymer ?
#
loop_
_entity_poly.entity_id
_entity_poly.type
_entity_poly.pdbx_seq_one_letter_code
_entity_poly.pdbx_strand_id
1 'polypeptide(L)'
;MTAARFSPFELLLLQSRDQADTAALLLLAWVLTQQGPVGESERAHLTALTGAFRHGHELAPVLEVAASQDLGAIQLAAEVLQKELHGETSRAFLRLAVTLATEEAEPTLANHHVLRFLADLLGVAPAEFAALYASQAGRPLREPGDPSRHAYWQRREKGARERRRKPPPGKGDEPQDETQEAIRKRQRDERAEARRQARAARAQARHEQHKAKEQARARQRAEREAERRHKQARREAERERQRAEREAARQRRQAHRERRRESHDERRQRSRPGGDGTHHAHARATAPDPRIRSALTVLGLEPGASRGEIRKAYRRLAQAHHPDRFHREGEAIVASASRRFQRIRKAYDFLMKVS
;
A
#
# COMPACT_ATOMS: atom_id res chain seq x y z
N MET A 1 11.10 -10.68 5.35
CA MET A 1 11.44 -9.34 5.85
C MET A 1 10.14 -8.55 5.93
N THR A 2 9.63 -8.35 7.15
CA THR A 2 8.41 -7.60 7.42
C THR A 2 8.60 -6.17 6.94
N ALA A 3 7.82 -5.74 5.95
CA ALA A 3 7.76 -4.35 5.54
C ALA A 3 7.40 -3.50 6.76
N ALA A 4 8.20 -2.46 7.04
CA ALA A 4 7.86 -1.49 8.07
C ALA A 4 6.45 -0.96 7.76
N ARG A 5 5.55 -1.07 8.73
CA ARG A 5 4.14 -0.67 8.59
C ARG A 5 3.97 0.85 8.46
N PHE A 6 5.02 1.61 8.76
CA PHE A 6 5.06 3.07 8.73
C PHE A 6 6.32 3.56 8.02
N SER A 7 6.20 4.70 7.33
CA SER A 7 7.33 5.39 6.72
C SER A 7 8.26 6.02 7.79
N PRO A 8 9.52 6.34 7.45
CA PRO A 8 10.42 7.02 8.40
C PRO A 8 9.85 8.32 8.94
N PHE A 9 9.17 9.11 8.10
CA PHE A 9 8.57 10.37 8.51
C PHE A 9 7.29 10.18 9.34
N GLU A 10 6.47 9.17 9.05
CA GLU A 10 5.31 8.82 9.89
C GLU A 10 5.75 8.46 11.32
N LEU A 11 6.86 7.72 11.46
CA LEU A 11 7.43 7.42 12.77
C LEU A 11 7.90 8.70 13.50
N LEU A 12 8.53 9.64 12.78
CA LEU A 12 8.93 10.93 13.35
C LEU A 12 7.73 11.75 13.84
N LEU A 13 6.64 11.81 13.05
CA LEU A 13 5.42 12.48 13.46
C LEU A 13 4.79 11.83 14.71
N LEU A 14 4.79 10.50 14.79
CA LEU A 14 4.27 9.79 15.97
C LEU A 14 5.11 9.99 17.23
N GLN A 15 6.41 10.22 17.09
CA GLN A 15 7.34 10.49 18.20
C GLN A 15 7.46 11.98 18.54
N SER A 16 6.94 12.86 17.69
CA SER A 16 7.03 14.31 17.88
C SER A 16 6.14 14.81 19.02
N ARG A 17 6.59 15.88 19.70
CA ARG A 17 5.78 16.57 20.71
C ARG A 17 4.72 17.47 20.09
N ASP A 18 4.98 17.96 18.89
CA ASP A 18 4.07 18.78 18.09
C ASP A 18 4.22 18.38 16.61
N GLN A 19 3.13 17.87 16.04
CA GLN A 19 3.10 17.36 14.67
C GLN A 19 3.16 18.50 13.64
N ALA A 20 2.56 19.65 13.95
CA ALA A 20 2.54 20.80 13.07
C ALA A 20 3.95 21.38 12.93
N ASP A 21 4.66 21.54 14.05
CA ASP A 21 6.04 22.02 14.06
C ASP A 21 6.99 21.05 13.34
N THR A 22 6.77 19.74 13.48
CA THR A 22 7.55 18.71 12.78
C THR A 22 7.31 18.73 11.27
N ALA A 23 6.06 18.89 10.86
CA ALA A 23 5.68 19.02 9.46
C ALA A 23 6.23 20.32 8.85
N ALA A 24 6.13 21.43 9.59
CA ALA A 24 6.70 22.72 9.21
C ALA A 24 8.21 22.60 9.03
N LEU A 25 8.90 21.94 9.97
CA LEU A 25 10.33 21.71 9.91
C LEU A 25 10.75 20.87 8.70
N LEU A 26 9.99 19.82 8.34
CA LEU A 26 10.28 19.05 7.12
C LEU A 26 10.16 19.91 5.87
N LEU A 27 9.12 20.74 5.77
CA LEU A 27 8.91 21.58 4.59
C LEU A 27 9.96 22.72 4.50
N LEU A 28 10.41 23.27 5.63
CA LEU A 28 11.53 24.21 5.67
C LEU A 28 12.85 23.53 5.30
N ALA A 29 13.13 22.34 5.84
CA ALA A 29 14.27 21.53 5.44
C ALA A 29 14.24 21.22 3.93
N TRP A 30 13.05 20.96 3.37
CA TRP A 30 12.89 20.75 1.94
C TRP A 30 13.26 21.98 1.12
N VAL A 31 12.86 23.18 1.52
CA VAL A 31 13.29 24.46 0.90
C VAL A 31 14.81 24.58 0.90
N LEU A 32 15.46 24.31 2.03
CA LEU A 32 16.92 24.40 2.18
C LEU A 32 17.65 23.44 1.22
N THR A 33 17.17 22.19 1.10
CA THR A 33 17.80 21.18 0.22
C THR A 33 17.77 21.53 -1.26
N GLN A 34 16.91 22.46 -1.71
CA GLN A 34 16.87 22.90 -3.11
C GLN A 34 17.97 23.91 -3.48
N GLN A 35 18.71 24.45 -2.51
CA GLN A 35 19.83 25.36 -2.76
C GLN A 35 21.15 24.62 -2.98
N GLY A 36 21.31 23.44 -2.38
CA GLY A 36 22.56 22.68 -2.44
C GLY A 36 22.66 21.63 -1.34
N PRO A 37 23.86 21.02 -1.17
CA PRO A 37 24.12 20.11 -0.06
C PRO A 37 24.01 20.86 1.26
N VAL A 38 23.24 20.31 2.20
CA VAL A 38 23.04 20.92 3.53
C VAL A 38 24.20 20.54 4.45
N GLY A 39 25.11 21.49 4.66
CA GLY A 39 26.25 21.39 5.56
C GLY A 39 25.90 21.79 7.00
N GLU A 40 26.92 22.16 7.78
CA GLU A 40 26.77 22.54 9.18
C GLU A 40 26.21 23.96 9.35
N SER A 41 26.59 24.89 8.48
CA SER A 41 26.08 26.27 8.47
C SER A 41 24.57 26.29 8.26
N GLU A 42 24.10 25.57 7.23
CA GLU A 42 22.71 25.51 6.84
C GLU A 42 21.85 24.84 7.92
N ARG A 43 22.40 23.84 8.62
CA ARG A 43 21.77 23.20 9.79
C ARG A 43 21.66 24.16 10.97
N ALA A 44 22.73 24.88 11.29
CA ALA A 44 22.74 25.85 12.36
C ALA A 44 21.74 26.98 12.09
N HIS A 45 21.67 27.44 10.84
CA HIS A 45 20.72 28.44 10.39
C HIS A 45 19.27 27.96 10.50
N LEU A 46 18.94 26.75 10.02
CA LEU A 46 17.61 26.15 10.20
C LEU A 46 17.25 26.06 11.69
N THR A 47 18.18 25.60 12.53
CA THR A 47 17.98 25.48 13.98
C THR A 47 17.70 26.84 14.63
N ALA A 48 18.43 27.89 14.22
CA ALA A 48 18.25 29.24 14.74
C ALA A 48 16.85 29.80 14.39
N LEU A 49 16.38 29.57 13.16
CA LEU A 49 15.05 30.01 12.72
C LEU A 49 13.91 29.22 13.35
N THR A 50 14.10 27.93 13.62
CA THR A 50 13.07 27.04 14.16
C THR A 50 13.23 26.77 15.66
N GLY A 51 14.01 27.58 16.39
CA GLY A 51 14.27 27.37 17.82
C GLY A 51 13.01 27.39 18.72
N ALA A 52 11.92 28.00 18.25
CA ALA A 52 10.64 28.01 18.94
C ALA A 52 9.78 26.74 18.70
N PHE A 53 10.17 25.89 17.75
CA PHE A 53 9.37 24.72 17.35
C PHE A 53 9.49 23.61 18.39
N ARG A 54 8.37 22.98 18.74
CA ARG A 54 8.23 21.95 19.77
C ARG A 54 8.22 20.55 19.16
N HIS A 55 9.18 20.23 18.30
CA HIS A 55 9.22 18.95 17.59
C HIS A 55 9.79 17.79 18.43
N GLY A 56 10.76 18.04 19.32
CA GLY A 56 11.21 17.09 20.35
C GLY A 56 12.10 15.92 19.87
N HIS A 57 12.65 16.02 18.66
CA HIS A 57 13.57 15.03 18.05
C HIS A 57 14.74 15.72 17.35
N GLU A 58 15.77 14.96 16.99
CA GLU A 58 16.94 15.44 16.25
C GLU A 58 16.59 15.88 14.83
N LEU A 59 17.29 16.90 14.31
CA LEU A 59 17.05 17.42 12.96
C LEU A 59 17.58 16.52 11.84
N ALA A 60 18.55 15.65 12.14
CA ALA A 60 19.22 14.82 11.12
C ALA A 60 18.23 13.91 10.35
N PRO A 61 17.32 13.15 10.99
CA PRO A 61 16.30 12.38 10.28
C PRO A 61 15.38 13.23 9.37
N VAL A 62 15.01 14.44 9.81
CA VAL A 62 14.15 15.34 9.01
C VAL A 62 14.89 15.82 7.76
N LEU A 63 16.16 16.17 7.92
CA LEU A 63 17.02 16.58 6.81
C LEU A 63 17.30 15.44 5.83
N GLU A 64 17.44 14.21 6.31
CA GLU A 64 17.60 13.03 5.44
C GLU A 64 16.35 12.77 4.60
N VAL A 65 15.16 12.85 5.23
CA VAL A 65 13.89 12.72 4.52
C VAL A 65 13.75 13.83 3.47
N ALA A 66 14.03 15.09 3.84
CA ALA A 66 14.00 16.22 2.91
C ALA A 66 15.00 16.04 1.75
N ALA A 67 16.24 15.65 2.04
CA ALA A 67 17.27 15.44 1.03
C ALA A 67 16.93 14.29 0.07
N SER A 68 16.21 13.27 0.54
CA SER A 68 15.73 12.17 -0.29
C SER A 68 14.58 12.57 -1.24
N GLN A 69 13.99 13.76 -1.05
CA GLN A 69 12.84 14.25 -1.82
C GLN A 69 11.66 13.27 -1.79
N ASP A 70 11.42 12.64 -0.64
CA ASP A 70 10.29 11.71 -0.46
C ASP A 70 8.96 12.46 -0.57
N LEU A 71 8.32 12.32 -1.72
CA LEU A 71 7.03 12.95 -2.02
C LEU A 71 5.93 12.52 -1.05
N GLY A 72 5.96 11.29 -0.53
CA GLY A 72 4.97 10.81 0.44
C GLY A 72 5.11 11.54 1.77
N ALA A 73 6.34 11.74 2.24
CA ALA A 73 6.61 12.50 3.45
C ALA A 73 6.26 14.00 3.28
N ILE A 74 6.62 14.60 2.14
CA ILE A 74 6.30 16.00 1.82
C ILE A 74 4.79 16.20 1.75
N GLN A 75 4.07 15.29 1.10
CA GLN A 75 2.61 15.35 1.03
C GLN A 75 1.99 15.25 2.43
N LEU A 76 2.42 14.29 3.24
CA LEU A 76 1.89 14.13 4.61
C LEU A 76 2.17 15.38 5.46
N ALA A 77 3.38 15.95 5.38
CA ALA A 77 3.69 17.19 6.05
C ALA A 77 2.80 18.34 5.57
N ALA A 78 2.57 18.46 4.26
CA ALA A 78 1.68 19.47 3.71
C ALA A 78 0.23 19.34 4.22
N GLU A 79 -0.30 18.11 4.31
CA GLU A 79 -1.64 17.84 4.84
C GLU A 79 -1.77 18.17 6.33
N VAL A 80 -0.74 17.87 7.13
CA VAL A 80 -0.70 18.25 8.55
C VAL A 80 -0.64 19.78 8.67
N LEU A 81 0.25 20.42 7.91
CA LEU A 81 0.47 21.85 7.97
C LEU A 81 -0.80 22.64 7.58
N GLN A 82 -1.48 22.22 6.51
CA GLN A 82 -2.71 22.87 6.03
C GLN A 82 -3.87 22.80 7.04
N LYS A 83 -3.90 21.78 7.91
CA LYS A 83 -4.93 21.65 8.94
C LYS A 83 -4.69 22.57 10.13
N GLU A 84 -3.44 22.82 10.46
CA GLU A 84 -3.04 23.50 11.70
C GLU A 84 -2.73 25.00 11.52
N LEU A 85 -2.23 25.41 10.35
CA LEU A 85 -1.86 26.80 10.08
C LEU A 85 -2.92 27.57 9.31
N HIS A 86 -3.30 28.73 9.84
CA HIS A 86 -4.31 29.62 9.26
C HIS A 86 -3.95 31.09 9.46
N GLY A 87 -4.26 31.94 8.48
CA GLY A 87 -4.14 33.39 8.61
C GLY A 87 -2.71 33.86 8.93
N GLU A 88 -2.53 34.51 10.08
CA GLU A 88 -1.23 35.08 10.47
C GLU A 88 -0.14 34.04 10.71
N THR A 89 -0.49 32.85 11.18
CA THR A 89 0.51 31.78 11.39
C THR A 89 1.02 31.26 10.05
N SER A 90 0.15 31.15 9.04
CA SER A 90 0.55 30.82 7.66
C SER A 90 1.52 31.85 7.09
N ARG A 91 1.27 33.15 7.31
CA ARG A 91 2.18 34.23 6.91
C ARG A 91 3.52 34.16 7.65
N ALA A 92 3.50 33.86 8.95
CA ALA A 92 4.71 33.70 9.74
C ALA A 92 5.57 32.54 9.22
N PHE A 93 4.96 31.39 8.92
CA PHE A 93 5.64 30.26 8.29
C PHE A 93 6.24 30.62 6.92
N LEU A 94 5.48 31.30 6.06
CA LEU A 94 5.98 31.73 4.75
C LEU A 94 7.15 32.73 4.87
N ARG A 95 7.14 33.61 5.87
CA ARG A 95 8.29 34.49 6.15
C ARG A 95 9.54 33.65 6.45
N LEU A 96 9.44 32.65 7.33
CA LEU A 96 10.56 31.75 7.63
C LEU A 96 11.06 31.02 6.38
N ALA A 97 10.15 30.51 5.55
CA ALA A 97 10.51 29.83 4.31
C ALA A 97 11.24 30.76 3.32
N VAL A 98 10.83 32.02 3.23
CA VAL A 98 11.50 33.02 2.37
C VAL A 98 12.86 33.40 2.93
N THR A 99 12.99 33.65 4.23
CA THR A 99 14.29 33.93 4.88
C THR A 99 15.27 32.80 4.58
N LEU A 100 14.87 31.55 4.85
CA LEU A 100 15.69 30.38 4.59
C LEU A 100 16.10 30.25 3.11
N ALA A 101 15.19 30.56 2.18
CA ALA A 101 15.46 30.51 0.75
C ALA A 101 16.35 31.66 0.22
N THR A 102 16.61 32.71 1.01
CA THR A 102 17.27 33.93 0.55
C THR A 102 18.51 34.36 1.33
N GLU A 103 18.83 33.70 2.45
CA GLU A 103 19.93 34.08 3.35
C GLU A 103 21.32 33.97 2.71
N GLU A 104 21.69 32.79 2.19
CA GLU A 104 23.07 32.56 1.72
C GLU A 104 23.26 32.78 0.21
N ALA A 105 22.19 32.71 -0.60
CA ALA A 105 22.29 32.75 -2.06
C ALA A 105 21.02 33.25 -2.75
N GLU A 106 21.12 33.54 -4.06
CA GLU A 106 19.93 33.73 -4.88
C GLU A 106 19.09 32.44 -4.89
N PRO A 107 17.78 32.51 -4.59
CA PRO A 107 16.92 31.34 -4.61
C PRO A 107 16.93 30.71 -5.99
N THR A 108 17.08 29.39 -5.99
CA THR A 108 17.05 28.59 -7.21
C THR A 108 15.65 28.64 -7.84
N LEU A 109 15.56 28.25 -9.13
CA LEU A 109 14.25 28.09 -9.77
C LEU A 109 13.35 27.11 -9.01
N ALA A 110 13.93 26.05 -8.43
CA ALA A 110 13.21 25.10 -7.60
C ALA A 110 12.63 25.78 -6.35
N ASN A 111 13.42 26.60 -5.65
CA ASN A 111 12.90 27.40 -4.51
C ASN A 111 11.72 28.29 -4.90
N HIS A 112 11.79 28.95 -6.05
CA HIS A 112 10.66 29.76 -6.50
C HIS A 112 9.38 28.95 -6.74
N HIS A 113 9.48 27.69 -7.15
CA HIS A 113 8.31 26.82 -7.29
C HIS A 113 7.84 26.29 -5.93
N VAL A 114 8.76 25.85 -5.07
CA VAL A 114 8.44 25.36 -3.72
C VAL A 114 7.74 26.45 -2.90
N LEU A 115 8.28 27.67 -2.90
CA LEU A 115 7.71 28.80 -2.16
C LEU A 115 6.30 29.17 -2.63
N ARG A 116 6.04 29.15 -3.95
CA ARG A 116 4.69 29.36 -4.49
C ARG A 116 3.75 28.24 -4.11
N PHE A 117 4.22 27.00 -4.22
CA PHE A 117 3.44 25.84 -3.80
C PHE A 117 3.05 25.93 -2.32
N LEU A 118 3.97 26.34 -1.44
CA LEU A 118 3.67 26.54 -0.02
C LEU A 118 2.69 27.69 0.22
N ALA A 119 2.77 28.77 -0.55
CA ALA A 119 1.80 29.87 -0.48
C ALA A 119 0.40 29.41 -0.90
N ASP A 120 0.29 28.70 -2.02
CA ASP A 120 -0.96 28.14 -2.53
C ASP A 120 -1.56 27.11 -1.54
N LEU A 121 -0.71 26.24 -0.98
CA LEU A 121 -1.10 25.23 0.02
C LEU A 121 -1.77 25.87 1.25
N LEU A 122 -1.22 27.01 1.71
CA LEU A 122 -1.68 27.73 2.88
C LEU A 122 -2.74 28.80 2.57
N GLY A 123 -3.23 28.85 1.32
CA GLY A 123 -4.30 29.75 0.90
C GLY A 123 -3.91 31.23 0.83
N VAL A 124 -2.61 31.55 0.69
CA VAL A 124 -2.13 32.93 0.54
C VAL A 124 -2.14 33.30 -0.94
N ALA A 125 -2.85 34.37 -1.29
CA ALA A 125 -3.00 34.79 -2.68
C ALA A 125 -1.66 35.16 -3.31
N PRO A 126 -1.43 34.91 -4.63
CA PRO A 126 -0.15 35.18 -5.28
C PRO A 126 0.34 36.63 -5.15
N ALA A 127 -0.57 37.61 -5.20
CA ALA A 127 -0.23 39.03 -5.04
C ALA A 127 0.23 39.35 -3.60
N GLU A 128 -0.44 38.77 -2.62
CA GLU A 128 -0.10 38.92 -1.20
C GLU A 128 1.25 38.25 -0.91
N PHE A 129 1.46 37.04 -1.42
CA PHE A 129 2.72 36.33 -1.29
C PHE A 129 3.88 37.08 -1.98
N ALA A 130 3.64 37.67 -3.15
CA ALA A 130 4.64 38.48 -3.84
C ALA A 130 5.06 39.72 -3.02
N ALA A 131 4.11 40.38 -2.35
CA ALA A 131 4.40 41.50 -1.45
C ALA A 131 5.18 41.05 -0.21
N LEU A 132 4.78 39.92 0.40
CA LEU A 132 5.50 39.30 1.52
C LEU A 132 6.93 38.97 1.13
N TYR A 133 7.12 38.31 -0.01
CA TYR A 133 8.43 37.95 -0.54
C TYR A 133 9.28 39.19 -0.79
N ALA A 134 8.73 40.23 -1.43
CA ALA A 134 9.45 41.46 -1.69
C ALA A 134 9.89 42.16 -0.40
N SER A 135 9.04 42.16 0.63
CA SER A 135 9.38 42.72 1.94
C SER A 135 10.50 41.97 2.65
N GLN A 136 10.55 40.63 2.52
CA GLN A 136 11.54 39.78 3.20
C GLN A 136 12.86 39.70 2.43
N ALA A 137 12.80 39.49 1.13
CA ALA A 137 13.97 39.27 0.28
C ALA A 137 14.58 40.59 -0.27
N GLY A 138 13.92 41.73 -0.07
CA GLY A 138 14.32 43.03 -0.61
C GLY A 138 14.22 43.14 -2.14
N ARG A 139 13.62 42.15 -2.81
CA ARG A 139 13.51 42.05 -4.28
C ARG A 139 12.23 41.34 -4.69
N PRO A 140 11.66 41.65 -5.87
CA PRO A 140 10.44 41.00 -6.33
C PRO A 140 10.67 39.50 -6.62
N LEU A 141 9.64 38.70 -6.36
CA LEU A 141 9.62 37.28 -6.71
C LEU A 141 9.61 37.14 -8.23
N ARG A 142 10.68 36.61 -8.83
CA ARG A 142 10.75 36.41 -10.28
C ARG A 142 9.73 35.37 -10.73
N GLU A 143 9.02 35.65 -11.81
CA GLU A 143 8.17 34.66 -12.49
C GLU A 143 9.05 33.53 -13.07
N PRO A 144 8.73 32.25 -12.83
CA PRO A 144 9.39 31.14 -13.48
C PRO A 144 9.13 31.27 -14.96
N GLY A 145 10.19 31.27 -15.77
CA GLY A 145 9.99 31.26 -17.22
C GLY A 145 9.21 30.00 -17.63
N ASP A 146 8.29 30.17 -18.57
CA ASP A 146 7.45 29.08 -19.10
C ASP A 146 8.31 28.01 -19.78
N PRO A 147 8.39 26.77 -19.24
CA PRO A 147 9.20 25.69 -19.81
C PRO A 147 8.73 25.23 -21.20
N SER A 148 7.50 25.57 -21.57
CA SER A 148 6.88 25.26 -22.86
C SER A 148 7.34 26.22 -23.96
N ARG A 149 7.94 27.37 -23.59
CA ARG A 149 8.46 28.33 -24.56
C ARG A 149 9.89 27.97 -24.96
N HIS A 150 10.16 27.88 -26.25
CA HIS A 150 11.51 27.66 -26.79
C HIS A 150 12.55 28.68 -26.28
N ALA A 151 12.16 29.94 -26.07
CA ALA A 151 13.02 31.00 -25.52
C ALA A 151 13.50 30.76 -24.08
N TYR A 152 12.79 29.93 -23.30
CA TYR A 152 13.21 29.51 -21.95
C TYR A 152 14.48 28.65 -22.01
N TRP A 153 14.49 27.64 -22.90
CA TRP A 153 15.63 26.74 -23.09
C TRP A 153 16.82 27.45 -23.71
N GLN A 154 16.61 28.38 -24.65
CA GLN A 154 17.71 29.14 -25.26
C GLN A 154 18.49 29.99 -24.26
N ARG A 155 17.81 30.67 -23.33
CA ARG A 155 18.48 31.47 -22.28
C ARG A 155 19.26 30.59 -21.31
N ARG A 156 18.71 29.45 -20.93
CA ARG A 156 19.35 28.47 -20.05
C ARG A 156 20.57 27.82 -20.70
N GLU A 157 20.48 27.43 -21.97
CA GLU A 157 21.60 26.87 -22.72
C GLU A 157 22.71 27.90 -22.96
N LYS A 158 22.37 29.17 -23.25
CA LYS A 158 23.36 30.25 -23.37
C LYS A 158 24.13 30.46 -22.06
N GLY A 159 23.44 30.55 -20.93
CA GLY A 159 24.08 30.67 -19.61
C GLY A 159 24.96 29.46 -19.25
N ALA A 160 24.54 28.24 -19.60
CA ALA A 160 25.34 27.03 -19.40
C ALA A 160 26.57 26.99 -20.34
N ARG A 161 26.44 27.46 -21.59
CA ARG A 161 27.55 27.58 -22.54
C ARG A 161 28.54 28.67 -22.13
N GLU A 162 28.07 29.79 -21.59
CA GLU A 162 28.92 30.86 -21.04
C GLU A 162 29.66 30.42 -19.77
N ARG A 163 29.00 29.69 -18.87
CA ARG A 163 29.65 29.08 -17.69
C ARG A 163 30.68 28.01 -18.08
N ARG A 164 30.48 27.32 -19.21
CA ARG A 164 31.47 26.39 -19.79
C ARG A 164 32.59 27.10 -20.56
N ARG A 165 32.36 28.34 -21.03
CA ARG A 165 33.33 29.16 -21.77
C ARG A 165 34.19 30.04 -20.87
N LYS A 166 33.73 30.41 -19.67
CA LYS A 166 34.57 31.11 -18.68
C LYS A 166 35.66 30.15 -18.17
N PRO A 167 36.95 30.41 -18.44
CA PRO A 167 38.01 29.69 -17.75
C PRO A 167 37.97 30.04 -16.25
N PRO A 168 38.43 29.14 -15.36
CA PRO A 168 38.51 29.44 -13.94
C PRO A 168 39.40 30.68 -13.73
N PRO A 169 39.06 31.59 -12.81
CA PRO A 169 39.90 32.75 -12.56
C PRO A 169 41.21 32.29 -11.88
N GLY A 170 42.34 32.63 -12.50
CA GLY A 170 43.67 32.54 -11.89
C GLY A 170 44.39 31.21 -12.08
N LYS A 171 45.12 31.08 -13.20
CA LYS A 171 46.47 30.52 -13.17
C LYS A 171 47.35 31.47 -13.96
N GLY A 172 48.21 32.18 -13.25
CA GLY A 172 49.27 32.97 -13.85
C GLY A 172 50.16 32.08 -14.72
N ASP A 173 50.76 32.70 -15.73
CA ASP A 173 51.71 32.09 -16.64
C ASP A 173 52.93 31.55 -15.88
N GLU A 174 52.88 30.27 -15.52
CA GLU A 174 54.08 29.49 -15.19
C GLU A 174 54.54 28.73 -16.44
N PRO A 175 55.85 28.67 -16.74
CA PRO A 175 56.38 27.93 -17.88
C PRO A 175 55.94 26.46 -17.79
N GLN A 176 55.19 26.00 -18.79
CA GLN A 176 54.67 24.64 -18.83
C GLN A 176 55.82 23.67 -19.15
N ASP A 177 56.28 22.98 -18.13
CA ASP A 177 57.19 21.83 -18.24
C ASP A 177 56.45 20.70 -19.00
N GLU A 178 56.79 20.48 -20.28
CA GLU A 178 56.16 19.51 -21.20
C GLU A 178 56.03 18.10 -20.57
N THR A 179 56.94 17.77 -19.66
CA THR A 179 56.97 16.53 -18.88
C THR A 179 55.72 16.36 -18.01
N GLN A 180 55.27 17.43 -17.35
CA GLN A 180 54.12 17.40 -16.46
C GLN A 180 52.79 17.32 -17.21
N GLU A 181 52.71 17.95 -18.38
CA GLU A 181 51.53 17.85 -19.24
C GLU A 181 51.37 16.45 -19.83
N ALA A 182 52.47 15.81 -20.24
CA ALA A 182 52.48 14.42 -20.68
C ALA A 182 52.00 13.46 -19.58
N ILE A 183 52.43 13.67 -18.32
CA ILE A 183 51.98 12.87 -17.16
C ILE A 183 50.48 13.06 -16.92
N ARG A 184 49.98 14.30 -16.95
CA ARG A 184 48.54 14.60 -16.76
C ARG A 184 47.68 13.98 -17.87
N LYS A 185 48.17 13.97 -19.11
CA LYS A 185 47.48 13.34 -20.25
C LYS A 185 47.37 11.82 -20.06
N ARG A 186 48.46 11.15 -19.69
CA ARG A 186 48.46 9.71 -19.36
C ARG A 186 47.48 9.37 -18.25
N GLN A 187 47.52 10.12 -17.14
CA GLN A 187 46.57 9.93 -16.02
C GLN A 187 45.10 10.14 -16.45
N ARG A 188 44.83 11.06 -17.39
CA ARG A 188 43.48 11.28 -17.92
C ARG A 188 43.02 10.10 -18.78
N ASP A 189 43.90 9.57 -19.61
CA ASP A 189 43.61 8.44 -20.49
C ASP A 189 43.40 7.15 -19.69
N GLU A 190 44.23 6.90 -18.67
CA GLU A 190 44.05 5.79 -17.70
C GLU A 190 42.70 5.90 -16.96
N ARG A 191 42.35 7.09 -16.47
CA ARG A 191 41.04 7.33 -15.83
C ARG A 191 39.88 7.13 -16.81
N ALA A 192 40.06 7.48 -18.08
CA ALA A 192 39.05 7.28 -19.11
C ALA A 192 38.86 5.78 -19.41
N GLU A 193 39.94 5.01 -19.46
CA GLU A 193 39.91 3.57 -19.66
C GLU A 193 39.29 2.83 -18.46
N ALA A 194 39.68 3.18 -17.23
CA ALA A 194 39.06 2.66 -16.01
C ALA A 194 37.54 2.92 -15.98
N ARG A 195 37.10 4.11 -16.44
CA ARG A 195 35.67 4.43 -16.57
C ARG A 195 34.96 3.57 -17.63
N ARG A 196 35.62 3.24 -18.74
CA ARG A 196 35.07 2.33 -19.77
C ARG A 196 34.94 0.91 -19.23
N GLN A 197 35.96 0.40 -18.55
CA GLN A 197 35.93 -0.92 -17.92
C GLN A 197 34.84 -1.01 -16.84
N ALA A 198 34.72 0.01 -15.98
CA ALA A 198 33.66 0.07 -14.98
C ALA A 198 32.25 0.11 -15.59
N ARG A 199 32.07 0.80 -16.73
CA ARG A 199 30.80 0.80 -17.47
C ARG A 199 30.49 -0.57 -18.08
N ALA A 200 31.49 -1.24 -18.66
CA ALA A 200 31.34 -2.59 -19.21
C ALA A 200 30.98 -3.61 -18.12
N ALA A 201 31.66 -3.58 -16.97
CA ALA A 201 31.36 -4.44 -15.82
C ALA A 201 29.93 -4.21 -15.29
N ARG A 202 29.49 -2.94 -15.19
CA ARG A 202 28.11 -2.61 -14.79
C ARG A 202 27.08 -3.11 -15.81
N ALA A 203 27.39 -3.07 -17.11
CA ALA A 203 26.51 -3.59 -18.15
C ALA A 203 26.39 -5.12 -18.08
N GLN A 204 27.51 -5.82 -17.85
CA GLN A 204 27.54 -7.27 -17.65
C GLN A 204 26.74 -7.68 -16.40
N ALA A 205 26.96 -7.01 -15.27
CA ALA A 205 26.21 -7.27 -14.03
C ALA A 205 24.70 -7.05 -14.21
N ARG A 206 24.28 -6.03 -14.97
CA ARG A 206 22.86 -5.81 -15.31
C ARG A 206 22.30 -6.94 -16.17
N HIS A 207 23.06 -7.43 -17.15
CA HIS A 207 22.66 -8.55 -18.00
C HIS A 207 22.50 -9.85 -17.20
N GLU A 208 23.43 -10.12 -16.28
CA GLU A 208 23.36 -11.27 -15.38
C GLU A 208 22.18 -11.17 -14.43
N GLN A 209 21.93 -10.00 -13.84
CA GLN A 209 20.74 -9.76 -13.01
C GLN A 209 19.44 -9.95 -13.80
N HIS A 210 19.38 -9.49 -15.05
CA HIS A 210 18.24 -9.69 -15.92
C HIS A 210 17.99 -11.18 -16.19
N LYS A 211 19.04 -11.92 -16.59
CA LYS A 211 18.97 -13.38 -16.79
C LYS A 211 18.54 -14.12 -15.53
N ALA A 212 19.09 -13.78 -14.36
CA ALA A 212 18.71 -14.38 -13.09
C ALA A 212 17.23 -14.11 -12.75
N LYS A 213 16.75 -12.90 -13.01
CA LYS A 213 15.34 -12.52 -12.81
C LYS A 213 14.41 -13.29 -13.76
N GLU A 214 14.81 -13.49 -15.02
CA GLU A 214 14.06 -14.31 -15.97
C GLU A 214 14.00 -15.78 -15.57
N GLN A 215 15.14 -16.35 -15.14
CA GLN A 215 15.18 -17.72 -14.62
C GLN A 215 14.30 -17.90 -13.38
N ALA A 216 14.33 -16.95 -12.44
CA ALA A 216 13.46 -16.97 -11.27
C ALA A 216 11.96 -16.91 -11.65
N ARG A 217 11.61 -16.06 -12.62
CA ARG A 217 10.24 -15.98 -13.15
C ARG A 217 9.82 -17.27 -13.85
N ALA A 218 10.70 -17.91 -14.60
CA ALA A 218 10.44 -19.20 -15.24
C ALA A 218 10.19 -20.31 -14.21
N ARG A 219 11.02 -20.37 -13.15
CA ARG A 219 10.83 -21.32 -12.03
C ARG A 219 9.48 -21.12 -11.34
N GLN A 220 9.10 -19.89 -11.01
CA GLN A 220 7.80 -19.59 -10.41
C GLN A 220 6.62 -19.96 -11.32
N ARG A 221 6.75 -19.79 -12.64
CA ARG A 221 5.71 -20.21 -13.59
C ARG A 221 5.58 -21.72 -13.62
N ALA A 222 6.68 -22.46 -13.66
CA ALA A 222 6.69 -23.91 -13.63
C ALA A 222 6.09 -24.47 -12.33
N GLU A 223 6.42 -23.87 -11.18
CA GLU A 223 5.87 -24.26 -9.87
C GLU A 223 4.35 -24.05 -9.81
N ARG A 224 3.85 -22.89 -10.27
CA ARG A 224 2.40 -22.62 -10.35
C ARG A 224 1.69 -23.57 -11.29
N GLU A 225 2.32 -23.97 -12.39
CA GLU A 225 1.74 -24.95 -13.32
C GLU A 225 1.69 -26.35 -12.70
N ALA A 226 2.75 -26.76 -12.00
CA ALA A 226 2.77 -28.01 -11.25
C ALA A 226 1.69 -28.05 -10.15
N GLU A 227 1.51 -26.96 -9.41
CA GLU A 227 0.46 -26.84 -8.39
C GLU A 227 -0.94 -26.97 -9.02
N ARG A 228 -1.17 -26.30 -10.16
CA ARG A 228 -2.43 -26.43 -10.91
C ARG A 228 -2.69 -27.85 -11.37
N ARG A 229 -1.68 -28.54 -11.92
CA ARG A 229 -1.77 -29.95 -12.32
C ARG A 229 -2.08 -30.85 -11.13
N HIS A 230 -1.42 -30.64 -9.99
CA HIS A 230 -1.68 -31.42 -8.77
C HIS A 230 -3.11 -31.21 -8.25
N LYS A 231 -3.60 -29.96 -8.26
CA LYS A 231 -4.96 -29.62 -7.87
C LYS A 231 -6.01 -30.21 -8.81
N GLN A 232 -5.72 -30.24 -10.12
CA GLN A 232 -6.58 -30.86 -11.11
C GLN A 232 -6.65 -32.39 -10.92
N ALA A 233 -5.50 -33.05 -10.78
CA ALA A 233 -5.42 -34.48 -10.52
C ALA A 233 -6.17 -34.88 -9.23
N ARG A 234 -6.03 -34.10 -8.15
CA ARG A 234 -6.82 -34.32 -6.92
C ARG A 234 -8.32 -34.23 -7.16
N ARG A 235 -8.79 -33.24 -7.92
CA ARG A 235 -10.22 -33.07 -8.24
C ARG A 235 -10.74 -34.21 -9.10
N GLU A 236 -9.95 -34.70 -10.05
CA GLU A 236 -10.31 -35.84 -10.89
C GLU A 236 -10.38 -37.13 -10.07
N ALA A 237 -9.37 -37.40 -9.23
CA ALA A 237 -9.38 -38.54 -8.32
C ALA A 237 -10.57 -38.51 -7.34
N GLU A 238 -10.94 -37.33 -6.83
CA GLU A 238 -12.12 -37.18 -5.97
C GLU A 238 -13.42 -37.48 -6.74
N ARG A 239 -13.53 -37.00 -7.99
CA ARG A 239 -14.69 -37.29 -8.85
C ARG A 239 -14.80 -38.77 -9.17
N GLU A 240 -13.70 -39.45 -9.42
CA GLU A 240 -13.67 -40.90 -9.64
C GLU A 240 -14.09 -41.66 -8.39
N ARG A 241 -13.57 -41.30 -7.22
CA ARG A 241 -14.00 -41.88 -5.93
C ARG A 241 -15.50 -41.70 -5.70
N GLN A 242 -16.04 -40.51 -5.95
CA GLN A 242 -17.48 -40.25 -5.83
C GLN A 242 -18.30 -41.06 -6.84
N ARG A 243 -17.79 -41.29 -8.06
CA ARG A 243 -18.46 -42.16 -9.05
C ARG A 243 -18.47 -43.61 -8.59
N ALA A 244 -17.33 -44.14 -8.16
CA ALA A 244 -17.21 -45.50 -7.65
C ALA A 244 -18.11 -45.72 -6.41
N GLU A 245 -18.16 -44.75 -5.49
CA GLU A 245 -19.03 -44.83 -4.31
C GLU A 245 -20.53 -44.83 -4.69
N ARG A 246 -20.93 -44.00 -5.66
CA ARG A 246 -22.31 -44.00 -6.17
C ARG A 246 -22.67 -45.31 -6.84
N GLU A 247 -21.74 -45.91 -7.58
CA GLU A 247 -21.95 -47.20 -8.24
C GLU A 247 -22.04 -48.34 -7.21
N ALA A 248 -21.14 -48.39 -6.25
CA ALA A 248 -21.21 -49.33 -5.13
C ALA A 248 -22.51 -49.19 -4.32
N ALA A 249 -22.97 -47.95 -4.09
CA ALA A 249 -24.24 -47.70 -3.42
C ALA A 249 -25.45 -48.20 -4.23
N ARG A 250 -25.41 -48.07 -5.57
CA ARG A 250 -26.43 -48.64 -6.47
C ARG A 250 -26.44 -50.16 -6.39
N GLN A 251 -25.28 -50.81 -6.47
CA GLN A 251 -25.15 -52.27 -6.36
C GLN A 251 -25.66 -52.77 -5.00
N ARG A 252 -25.29 -52.11 -3.89
CA ARG A 252 -25.80 -52.45 -2.55
C ARG A 252 -27.32 -52.33 -2.45
N ARG A 253 -27.92 -51.30 -3.04
CA ARG A 253 -29.38 -51.11 -3.09
C ARG A 253 -30.06 -52.21 -3.90
N GLN A 254 -29.48 -52.60 -5.03
CA GLN A 254 -30.01 -53.67 -5.87
C GLN A 254 -29.94 -55.02 -5.14
N ALA A 255 -28.78 -55.36 -4.57
CA ALA A 255 -28.61 -56.59 -3.78
C ALA A 255 -29.53 -56.61 -2.54
N HIS A 256 -29.76 -55.47 -1.88
CA HIS A 256 -30.74 -55.40 -0.79
C HIS A 256 -32.18 -55.61 -1.29
N ARG A 257 -32.53 -55.09 -2.48
CA ARG A 257 -33.84 -55.33 -3.10
C ARG A 257 -34.05 -56.80 -3.46
N GLU A 258 -33.04 -57.45 -4.02
CA GLU A 258 -33.07 -58.88 -4.36
C GLU A 258 -33.21 -59.74 -3.11
N ARG A 259 -32.36 -59.54 -2.10
CA ARG A 259 -32.51 -60.22 -0.80
C ARG A 259 -33.88 -60.00 -0.16
N ARG A 260 -34.42 -58.78 -0.21
CA ARG A 260 -35.77 -58.50 0.30
C ARG A 260 -36.84 -59.24 -0.49
N ARG A 261 -36.70 -59.42 -1.80
CA ARG A 261 -37.64 -60.20 -2.62
C ARG A 261 -37.58 -61.67 -2.24
N GLU A 262 -36.38 -62.25 -2.18
CA GLU A 262 -36.16 -63.64 -1.76
C GLU A 262 -36.75 -63.91 -0.37
N SER A 263 -36.46 -63.07 0.63
CA SER A 263 -37.03 -63.21 1.97
C SER A 263 -38.56 -63.02 2.00
N HIS A 264 -39.14 -62.23 1.09
CA HIS A 264 -40.59 -62.03 1.00
C HIS A 264 -41.29 -63.21 0.33
N ASP A 265 -40.63 -63.88 -0.63
CA ASP A 265 -41.09 -65.12 -1.25
C ASP A 265 -40.98 -66.30 -0.27
N GLU A 266 -39.90 -66.39 0.51
CA GLU A 266 -39.75 -67.38 1.59
C GLU A 266 -40.78 -67.18 2.72
N ARG A 267 -41.05 -65.93 3.13
CA ARG A 267 -42.12 -65.62 4.11
C ARG A 267 -43.51 -65.92 3.56
N ARG A 268 -43.77 -65.70 2.27
CA ARG A 268 -45.03 -66.08 1.60
C ARG A 268 -45.25 -67.60 1.63
N GLN A 269 -44.20 -68.39 1.50
CA GLN A 269 -44.29 -69.85 1.59
C GLN A 269 -44.48 -70.36 3.04
N ARG A 270 -44.13 -69.56 4.07
CA ARG A 270 -44.11 -69.99 5.48
C ARG A 270 -45.24 -69.47 6.38
N SER A 271 -46.25 -68.75 5.88
CA SER A 271 -47.26 -68.14 6.78
C SER A 271 -48.73 -68.39 6.39
N ARG A 272 -49.43 -69.21 7.21
CA ARG A 272 -50.89 -69.17 7.46
C ARG A 272 -51.24 -67.92 8.30
N PRO A 273 -52.48 -67.39 8.21
CA PRO A 273 -52.84 -66.11 8.82
C PRO A 273 -53.13 -66.25 10.31
N GLY A 274 -52.54 -65.36 11.12
CA GLY A 274 -52.89 -65.22 12.54
C GLY A 274 -52.16 -64.07 13.20
N GLY A 275 -52.93 -63.22 13.91
CA GLY A 275 -52.44 -62.51 15.10
C GLY A 275 -52.01 -61.06 14.92
N ASP A 276 -52.98 -60.19 15.15
CA ASP A 276 -52.97 -58.87 15.82
C ASP A 276 -51.67 -58.34 16.47
N GLY A 277 -51.55 -57.00 16.49
CA GLY A 277 -51.02 -56.32 17.66
C GLY A 277 -49.97 -55.23 17.46
N THR A 278 -50.40 -54.00 17.76
CA THR A 278 -49.70 -52.98 18.58
C THR A 278 -48.93 -51.83 17.91
N HIS A 279 -49.63 -50.68 17.90
CA HIS A 279 -49.23 -49.30 18.23
C HIS A 279 -47.75 -48.88 18.19
N HIS A 280 -47.47 -47.84 17.39
CA HIS A 280 -46.48 -46.82 17.76
C HIS A 280 -47.14 -45.46 18.02
N ALA A 281 -46.93 -45.03 19.26
CA ALA A 281 -47.50 -43.87 19.90
C ALA A 281 -47.05 -42.56 19.26
N HIS A 282 -48.01 -41.64 19.16
CA HIS A 282 -47.76 -40.21 19.09
C HIS A 282 -46.95 -39.78 20.32
N ALA A 283 -45.65 -39.53 20.14
CA ALA A 283 -44.82 -38.86 21.14
C ALA A 283 -45.18 -37.37 21.15
N ARG A 284 -45.84 -36.96 22.24
CA ARG A 284 -46.15 -35.60 22.65
C ARG A 284 -44.98 -34.64 22.39
N ALA A 285 -45.27 -33.54 21.72
CA ALA A 285 -44.39 -32.39 21.58
C ALA A 285 -44.05 -31.83 22.97
N THR A 286 -42.84 -32.12 23.45
CA THR A 286 -42.20 -31.35 24.52
C THR A 286 -41.83 -29.98 23.98
N ALA A 287 -42.10 -28.94 24.76
CA ALA A 287 -41.80 -27.56 24.40
C ALA A 287 -40.31 -27.46 23.97
N PRO A 288 -40.01 -26.92 22.77
CA PRO A 288 -38.64 -26.89 22.28
C PRO A 288 -37.78 -26.04 23.19
N ASP A 289 -36.60 -26.58 23.54
CA ASP A 289 -35.54 -25.92 24.32
C ASP A 289 -35.39 -24.45 23.86
N PRO A 290 -35.37 -23.46 24.77
CA PRO A 290 -35.24 -22.04 24.43
C PRO A 290 -34.05 -21.75 23.51
N ARG A 291 -32.99 -22.57 23.53
CA ARG A 291 -31.85 -22.47 22.61
C ARG A 291 -32.21 -22.87 21.17
N ILE A 292 -33.04 -23.89 21.00
CA ILE A 292 -33.57 -24.32 19.69
C ILE A 292 -34.48 -23.24 19.12
N ARG A 293 -35.35 -22.65 19.95
CA ARG A 293 -36.21 -21.53 19.53
C ARG A 293 -35.37 -20.34 19.07
N SER A 294 -34.37 -19.94 19.84
CA SER A 294 -33.47 -18.83 19.47
C SER A 294 -32.74 -19.09 18.15
N ALA A 295 -32.24 -20.31 17.92
CA ALA A 295 -31.60 -20.68 16.67
C ALA A 295 -32.57 -20.69 15.47
N LEU A 296 -33.82 -21.12 15.66
CA LEU A 296 -34.86 -21.05 14.64
C LEU A 296 -35.26 -19.61 14.31
N THR A 297 -35.36 -18.73 15.32
CA THR A 297 -35.62 -17.30 15.13
C THR A 297 -34.50 -16.62 14.33
N VAL A 298 -33.23 -16.98 14.55
CA VAL A 298 -32.09 -16.46 13.76
C VAL A 298 -32.19 -16.85 12.28
N LEU A 299 -32.78 -18.01 11.96
CA LEU A 299 -33.06 -18.45 10.60
C LEU A 299 -34.42 -17.96 10.05
N GLY A 300 -35.24 -17.30 10.88
CA GLY A 300 -36.59 -16.85 10.53
C GLY A 300 -37.56 -18.01 10.32
N LEU A 301 -37.46 -19.06 11.13
CA LEU A 301 -38.30 -20.25 11.07
C LEU A 301 -39.12 -20.42 12.34
N GLU A 302 -40.32 -20.99 12.19
CA GLU A 302 -41.19 -21.33 13.30
C GLU A 302 -40.74 -22.60 14.05
N PRO A 303 -41.07 -22.73 15.35
CA PRO A 303 -40.85 -23.96 16.10
C PRO A 303 -41.53 -25.16 15.42
N GLY A 304 -40.76 -26.24 15.19
CA GLY A 304 -41.24 -27.43 14.48
C GLY A 304 -40.87 -27.50 13.00
N ALA A 305 -40.11 -26.52 12.49
CA ALA A 305 -39.56 -26.58 11.13
C ALA A 305 -38.73 -27.85 10.89
N SER A 306 -38.98 -28.50 9.75
CA SER A 306 -38.28 -29.72 9.34
C SER A 306 -36.82 -29.42 8.96
N ARG A 307 -35.96 -30.45 9.01
CA ARG A 307 -34.55 -30.34 8.56
C ARG A 307 -34.42 -29.84 7.12
N GLY A 308 -35.41 -30.14 6.27
CA GLY A 308 -35.47 -29.65 4.88
C GLY A 308 -35.66 -28.13 4.81
N GLU A 309 -36.54 -27.58 5.64
CA GLU A 309 -36.81 -26.14 5.73
C GLU A 309 -35.64 -25.37 6.34
N ILE A 310 -35.00 -25.94 7.36
CA ILE A 310 -33.77 -25.39 7.97
C ILE A 310 -32.66 -25.22 6.93
N ARG A 311 -32.42 -26.25 6.10
CA ARG A 311 -31.43 -26.18 5.00
C ARG A 311 -31.81 -25.16 3.94
N LYS A 312 -33.11 -25.05 3.61
CA LYS A 312 -33.60 -24.09 2.60
C LYS A 312 -33.45 -22.65 3.09
N ALA A 313 -33.81 -22.37 4.33
CA ALA A 313 -33.66 -21.06 4.95
C ALA A 313 -32.18 -20.65 5.07
N TYR A 314 -31.32 -21.57 5.51
CA TYR A 314 -29.87 -21.34 5.58
C TYR A 314 -29.29 -20.97 4.22
N ARG A 315 -29.60 -21.71 3.14
CA ARG A 315 -29.09 -21.39 1.79
C ARG A 315 -29.53 -20.00 1.33
N ARG A 316 -30.79 -19.62 1.56
CA ARG A 316 -31.33 -18.30 1.21
C ARG A 316 -30.59 -17.18 1.96
N LEU A 317 -30.42 -17.33 3.27
CA LEU A 317 -29.77 -16.32 4.12
C LEU A 317 -28.26 -16.25 3.89
N ALA A 318 -27.61 -17.38 3.63
CA ALA A 318 -26.20 -17.45 3.29
C ALA A 318 -25.89 -16.72 1.98
N GLN A 319 -26.74 -16.86 0.97
CA GLN A 319 -26.60 -16.12 -0.30
C GLN A 319 -26.92 -14.63 -0.16
N ALA A 320 -27.83 -14.26 0.74
CA ALA A 320 -28.18 -12.86 1.01
C ALA A 320 -27.08 -12.10 1.77
N HIS A 321 -26.43 -12.76 2.73
CA HIS A 321 -25.44 -12.13 3.63
C HIS A 321 -24.00 -12.61 3.40
N HIS A 322 -23.69 -13.19 2.24
CA HIS A 322 -22.33 -13.63 1.95
C HIS A 322 -21.38 -12.42 1.87
N PRO A 323 -20.24 -12.42 2.58
CA PRO A 323 -19.34 -11.27 2.60
C PRO A 323 -18.87 -10.87 1.19
N ASP A 324 -18.66 -11.84 0.29
CA ASP A 324 -18.28 -11.64 -1.12
C ASP A 324 -19.19 -10.69 -1.91
N ARG A 325 -20.48 -10.62 -1.56
CA ARG A 325 -21.43 -9.72 -2.23
C ARG A 325 -21.21 -8.24 -1.88
N PHE A 326 -20.69 -7.95 -0.69
CA PHE A 326 -20.56 -6.59 -0.17
C PHE A 326 -19.14 -6.04 -0.28
N HIS A 327 -18.20 -6.75 -0.94
CA HIS A 327 -16.80 -6.33 -1.07
C HIS A 327 -16.63 -4.96 -1.78
N ARG A 328 -17.61 -4.54 -2.57
CA ARG A 328 -17.60 -3.24 -3.27
C ARG A 328 -18.25 -2.09 -2.48
N GLU A 329 -18.88 -2.38 -1.35
CA GLU A 329 -19.73 -1.42 -0.61
C GLU A 329 -19.04 -0.86 0.66
N GLY A 330 -17.76 -1.19 0.88
CA GLY A 330 -16.93 -0.63 1.97
C GLY A 330 -16.78 -1.56 3.18
N GLU A 331 -15.69 -1.38 3.94
CA GLU A 331 -15.25 -2.30 5.00
C GLU A 331 -16.26 -2.46 6.15
N ALA A 332 -16.96 -1.37 6.51
CA ALA A 332 -17.97 -1.40 7.58
C ALA A 332 -19.17 -2.30 7.23
N ILE A 333 -19.59 -2.30 5.95
CA ILE A 333 -20.70 -3.12 5.46
C ILE A 333 -20.28 -4.59 5.37
N VAL A 334 -19.05 -4.86 4.90
CA VAL A 334 -18.46 -6.21 4.88
C VAL A 334 -18.36 -6.80 6.30
N ALA A 335 -17.95 -5.98 7.28
CA ALA A 335 -17.86 -6.41 8.68
C ALA A 335 -19.24 -6.74 9.26
N SER A 336 -20.26 -5.92 9.00
CA SER A 336 -21.65 -6.15 9.43
C SER A 336 -22.23 -7.42 8.80
N ALA A 337 -22.05 -7.60 7.49
CA ALA A 337 -22.47 -8.80 6.76
C ALA A 337 -21.78 -10.06 7.29
N SER A 338 -20.47 -9.99 7.58
CA SER A 338 -19.70 -11.10 8.15
C SER A 338 -20.21 -11.51 9.54
N ARG A 339 -20.49 -10.55 10.43
CA ARG A 339 -21.07 -10.83 11.76
C ARG A 339 -22.46 -11.46 11.66
N ARG A 340 -23.27 -11.05 10.68
CA ARG A 340 -24.60 -11.63 10.44
C ARG A 340 -24.51 -13.04 9.86
N PHE A 341 -23.61 -13.26 8.89
CA PHE A 341 -23.35 -14.57 8.30
C PHE A 341 -22.87 -15.60 9.32
N GLN A 342 -21.96 -15.20 10.22
CA GLN A 342 -21.49 -16.06 11.31
C GLN A 342 -22.62 -16.48 12.26
N ARG A 343 -23.55 -15.57 12.58
CA ARG A 343 -24.73 -15.89 13.41
C ARG A 343 -25.65 -16.90 12.72
N ILE A 344 -25.92 -16.70 11.43
CA ILE A 344 -26.73 -17.63 10.61
C ILE A 344 -26.09 -19.03 10.56
N ARG A 345 -24.77 -19.10 10.34
CA ARG A 345 -24.04 -20.37 10.29
C ARG A 345 -24.05 -21.09 11.64
N LYS A 346 -23.79 -20.39 12.74
CA LYS A 346 -23.84 -20.97 14.09
C LYS A 346 -25.22 -21.55 14.43
N ALA A 347 -26.29 -20.84 14.08
CA ALA A 347 -27.67 -21.31 14.28
C ALA A 347 -27.97 -22.57 13.46
N TYR A 348 -27.57 -22.61 12.19
CA TYR A 348 -27.71 -23.78 11.33
C TYR A 348 -26.92 -24.98 11.85
N ASP A 349 -25.65 -24.79 12.21
CA ASP A 349 -24.79 -25.86 12.72
C ASP A 349 -25.32 -26.43 14.04
N PHE A 350 -25.89 -25.59 14.91
CA PHE A 350 -26.53 -26.02 16.15
C PHE A 350 -27.79 -26.85 15.87
N LEU A 351 -28.70 -26.36 15.02
CA LEU A 351 -29.93 -27.07 14.68
C LEU A 351 -29.67 -28.40 13.97
N MET A 352 -28.64 -28.48 13.14
CA MET A 352 -28.27 -29.73 12.46
C MET A 352 -27.62 -30.78 13.36
N LYS A 353 -27.07 -30.37 14.51
CA LYS A 353 -26.52 -31.27 15.53
C LYS A 353 -27.60 -31.79 16.49
N VAL A 354 -28.61 -30.96 16.78
CA VAL A 354 -29.68 -31.27 17.74
C VAL A 354 -30.89 -31.94 17.07
N SER A 355 -31.10 -31.73 15.77
CA SER A 355 -32.19 -32.32 14.95
C SER A 355 -31.68 -33.33 13.93
#